data_AF-A0AAU1Z5W2-F1
#
_entry.id   AF-A0AAU1Z5W2-F1
#
_cell.length_a   1.000
_cell.length_b   1.000
_cell.length_c   1.000
_cell.angle_alpha   90.00
_cell.angle_beta   90.00
_cell.angle_gamma   90.00
#
_symmetry.space_group_name_H-M   'P 1'
#
loop_
_entity.id
_entity.type
_entity.pdbx_description
1 polymer ?
#
loop_
_entity_poly.entity_id
_entity_poly.type
_entity_poly.pdbx_seq_one_letter_code
_entity_poly.pdbx_strand_id
1 'polypeptide(L)'
;MPTEPLSELAPDFVPFATAALDFHRAINMPVAPVAAGRTELDSLHAHLVALYGLLDAHTARTSPVDAAEGDHLRACRIRLWQAAEHLHAAYHAAPHPVTGRLPTREACRARLPEGAPDLTVCQRHLATAARVRRSHTPADLRDPFTGLTRH
;
A
#
# COMPACT_ATOMS: atom_id res chain seq x y z
N MET A 1 -35.16 15.48 -11.01
CA MET A 1 -34.25 14.97 -12.05
C MET A 1 -33.85 13.56 -11.63
N PRO A 2 -34.27 12.51 -12.34
CA PRO A 2 -33.79 11.16 -12.06
C PRO A 2 -32.29 11.11 -12.37
N THR A 3 -31.48 10.71 -11.39
CA THR A 3 -30.04 10.48 -11.54
C THR A 3 -29.86 9.30 -12.48
N GLU A 4 -29.31 9.53 -13.68
CA GLU A 4 -28.90 8.44 -14.57
C GLU A 4 -27.94 7.52 -13.80
N PRO A 5 -28.13 6.19 -13.87
CA PRO A 5 -27.16 5.26 -13.32
C PRO A 5 -25.83 5.48 -14.02
N LEU A 6 -24.76 5.64 -13.24
CA LEU A 6 -23.40 5.68 -13.78
C LEU A 6 -23.18 4.43 -14.63
N SER A 7 -22.72 4.63 -15.86
CA SER A 7 -22.39 3.53 -16.79
C SER A 7 -21.51 2.52 -16.07
N GLU A 8 -21.92 1.24 -16.06
CA GLU A 8 -21.12 0.16 -15.51
C GLU A 8 -19.72 0.21 -16.12
N LEU A 9 -18.69 0.40 -15.27
CA LEU A 9 -17.31 0.21 -15.69
C LEU A 9 -17.23 -1.17 -16.36
N ALA A 10 -16.72 -1.22 -17.59
CA ALA A 10 -16.73 -2.44 -18.40
C ALA A 10 -16.33 -3.66 -17.56
N PRO A 11 -17.14 -4.73 -17.53
CA PRO A 11 -17.01 -5.82 -16.55
C PRO A 11 -15.67 -6.58 -16.60
N ASP A 12 -14.87 -6.41 -17.67
CA ASP A 12 -13.66 -7.19 -17.94
C ASP A 12 -12.34 -6.41 -17.80
N PHE A 13 -12.22 -5.44 -16.88
CA PHE A 13 -10.93 -4.78 -16.65
C PHE A 13 -9.89 -5.63 -15.92
N VAL A 14 -10.32 -6.62 -15.13
CA VAL A 14 -9.41 -7.46 -14.33
C VAL A 14 -8.45 -8.27 -15.20
N PRO A 15 -8.88 -8.95 -16.27
CA PRO A 15 -7.97 -9.59 -17.22
C PRO A 15 -6.93 -8.62 -17.80
N PHE A 16 -7.31 -7.39 -18.14
CA PHE A 16 -6.37 -6.38 -18.63
C PHE A 16 -5.39 -5.91 -17.55
N ALA A 17 -5.84 -5.74 -16.31
CA ALA A 17 -4.97 -5.42 -15.19
C ALA A 17 -3.97 -6.55 -14.90
N THR A 18 -4.42 -7.81 -14.92
CA THR A 18 -3.54 -8.98 -14.78
C THR A 18 -2.54 -9.06 -15.93
N ALA A 19 -2.99 -8.90 -17.18
CA ALA A 19 -2.10 -8.89 -18.34
C ALA A 19 -1.10 -7.72 -18.28
N ALA A 20 -1.52 -6.55 -17.80
CA ALA A 20 -0.63 -5.41 -17.61
C ALA A 20 0.42 -5.68 -16.51
N LEU A 21 0.06 -6.37 -15.43
CA LEU A 21 1.01 -6.81 -14.40
C LEU A 21 1.99 -7.85 -14.95
N ASP A 22 1.51 -8.82 -15.73
CA ASP A 22 2.36 -9.83 -16.37
C ASP A 22 3.30 -9.20 -17.39
N PHE A 23 2.80 -8.26 -18.20
CA PHE A 23 3.61 -7.50 -19.14
C PHE A 23 4.65 -6.63 -18.41
N HIS A 24 4.23 -5.92 -17.36
CA HIS A 24 5.13 -5.15 -16.51
C HIS A 24 6.24 -6.03 -15.92
N ARG A 25 5.88 -7.22 -15.44
CA ARG A 25 6.85 -8.21 -14.96
C ARG A 25 7.79 -8.64 -16.08
N ALA A 26 7.28 -9.01 -17.25
CA ALA A 26 8.08 -9.51 -18.36
C ALA A 26 9.11 -8.49 -18.86
N ILE A 27 8.76 -7.20 -18.87
CA ILE A 27 9.65 -6.14 -19.38
C ILE A 27 10.55 -5.51 -18.31
N ASN A 28 10.12 -5.48 -17.04
CA ASN A 28 10.84 -4.76 -15.98
C ASN A 28 11.54 -5.69 -14.98
N MET A 29 11.15 -6.97 -14.88
CA MET A 29 11.79 -7.88 -13.95
C MET A 29 12.97 -8.60 -14.60
N PRO A 30 14.18 -8.51 -14.03
CA PRO A 30 15.33 -9.22 -14.54
C PRO A 30 15.17 -10.74 -14.39
N VAL A 31 15.67 -11.47 -15.40
CA VAL A 31 15.66 -12.94 -15.43
C VAL A 31 16.64 -13.54 -14.40
N ALA A 32 17.66 -12.77 -14.01
CA ALA A 32 18.60 -13.14 -12.96
C ALA A 32 18.12 -12.65 -11.58
N PRO A 33 18.59 -13.25 -10.46
CA PRO A 33 18.26 -12.78 -9.12
C PRO A 33 18.85 -11.39 -8.90
N VAL A 34 17.99 -10.37 -8.95
CA VAL A 34 18.34 -8.98 -8.64
C VAL A 34 17.47 -8.54 -7.48
N ALA A 35 18.08 -7.86 -6.51
CA ALA A 35 17.32 -7.27 -5.40
C ALA A 35 16.36 -6.20 -5.92
N ALA A 36 15.17 -6.10 -5.32
CA ALA A 36 14.19 -5.08 -5.66
C ALA A 36 14.79 -3.67 -5.51
N GLY A 37 14.62 -2.85 -6.55
CA GLY A 37 15.10 -1.47 -6.54
C GLY A 37 14.17 -0.55 -5.74
N ARG A 38 14.67 0.62 -5.31
CA ARG A 38 13.86 1.61 -4.59
C ARG A 38 12.61 2.06 -5.35
N THR A 39 12.70 2.24 -6.67
CA THR A 39 11.57 2.66 -7.50
C THR A 39 10.44 1.62 -7.51
N GLU A 40 10.80 0.34 -7.58
CA GLU A 40 9.83 -0.77 -7.52
C GLU A 40 9.17 -0.82 -6.14
N LEU A 41 9.97 -0.73 -5.07
CA LEU A 41 9.48 -0.75 -3.70
C LEU A 41 8.56 0.45 -3.37
N ASP A 42 8.87 1.66 -3.85
CA ASP A 42 7.98 2.83 -3.74
C ASP A 42 6.67 2.60 -4.50
N SER A 43 6.75 2.08 -5.73
CA SER A 43 5.57 1.79 -6.54
C SER A 43 4.66 0.77 -5.84
N LEU A 44 5.20 -0.34 -5.36
CA LEU A 44 4.43 -1.35 -4.62
C LEU A 44 3.79 -0.75 -3.35
N HIS A 45 4.53 0.07 -2.61
CA HIS A 45 4.01 0.78 -1.44
C HIS A 45 2.85 1.71 -1.81
N ALA A 46 2.95 2.43 -2.93
CA ALA A 46 1.90 3.33 -3.43
C ALA A 46 0.61 2.56 -3.69
N HIS A 47 0.71 1.41 -4.35
CA HIS A 47 -0.44 0.55 -4.67
C HIS A 47 -1.11 0.03 -3.40
N LEU A 48 -0.35 -0.45 -2.41
CA LEU A 48 -0.94 -0.94 -1.16
C LEU A 48 -1.63 0.17 -0.36
N VAL A 49 -1.06 1.38 -0.32
CA VAL A 49 -1.69 2.52 0.36
C VAL A 49 -2.95 2.98 -0.38
N ALA A 50 -2.94 2.98 -1.71
CA ALA A 50 -4.14 3.30 -2.49
C ALA A 50 -5.26 2.27 -2.25
N LEU A 51 -4.93 0.98 -2.27
CA LEU A 51 -5.88 -0.10 -1.98
C LEU A 51 -6.39 -0.04 -0.53
N TYR A 52 -5.53 0.29 0.43
CA TYR A 52 -5.95 0.54 1.82
C TYR A 52 -7.01 1.66 1.88
N GLY A 53 -6.79 2.77 1.17
CA GLY A 53 -7.74 3.89 1.12
C GLY A 53 -9.08 3.52 0.49
N LEU A 54 -9.05 2.70 -0.56
CA LEU A 54 -10.26 2.15 -1.18
C LEU A 54 -11.04 1.30 -0.17
N LEU A 55 -10.39 0.31 0.46
CA LEU A 55 -11.05 -0.55 1.44
C LEU A 55 -11.53 0.23 2.68
N ASP A 56 -10.84 1.30 3.09
CA ASP A 56 -11.29 2.19 4.17
C ASP A 56 -12.64 2.84 3.83
N ALA A 57 -12.76 3.38 2.61
CA ALA A 57 -14.02 3.95 2.13
C ALA A 57 -15.16 2.91 2.05
N HIS A 58 -14.86 1.68 1.65
CA HIS A 58 -15.86 0.60 1.62
C HIS A 58 -16.26 0.16 3.03
N THR A 59 -15.29 -0.05 3.93
CA THR A 59 -15.55 -0.41 5.33
C THR A 59 -16.49 0.62 5.98
N ALA A 60 -16.21 1.92 5.80
CA ALA A 60 -17.03 2.98 6.38
C ALA A 60 -18.48 2.99 5.90
N ARG A 61 -18.75 2.53 4.66
CA ARG A 61 -20.11 2.42 4.12
C ARG A 61 -20.81 1.13 4.54
N THR A 62 -20.06 0.03 4.65
CA THR A 62 -20.60 -1.30 4.95
C THR A 62 -20.89 -1.48 6.44
N SER A 63 -19.99 -1.07 7.35
CA SER A 63 -20.11 -1.34 8.79
C SER A 63 -21.44 -0.91 9.44
N PRO A 64 -22.09 0.22 9.06
CA PRO A 64 -23.38 0.59 9.64
C PRO A 64 -24.57 -0.28 9.21
N VAL A 65 -24.45 -1.00 8.08
CA VAL A 65 -25.53 -1.81 7.50
C VAL A 65 -25.29 -3.31 7.66
N ASP A 66 -24.04 -3.74 7.64
CA ASP A 66 -23.60 -5.11 7.91
C ASP A 66 -22.28 -5.07 8.70
N ALA A 67 -22.39 -5.33 10.00
CA ALA A 67 -21.24 -5.31 10.90
C ALA A 67 -20.25 -6.45 10.58
N ALA A 68 -20.74 -7.63 10.23
CA ALA A 68 -19.91 -8.80 9.99
C ALA A 68 -19.07 -8.63 8.72
N GLU A 69 -19.68 -8.15 7.64
CA GLU A 69 -18.94 -7.79 6.42
C GLU A 69 -17.96 -6.65 6.71
N GLY A 70 -18.38 -5.65 7.49
CA GLY A 70 -17.54 -4.54 7.94
C GLY A 70 -16.25 -4.98 8.64
N ASP A 71 -16.32 -5.96 9.54
CA ASP A 71 -15.13 -6.46 10.25
C ASP A 71 -14.19 -7.24 9.33
N HIS A 72 -14.72 -7.97 8.34
CA HIS A 72 -13.87 -8.59 7.31
C HIS A 72 -13.10 -7.54 6.50
N LEU A 73 -13.77 -6.47 6.07
CA LEU A 73 -13.12 -5.37 5.35
C LEU A 73 -12.09 -4.65 6.23
N ARG A 74 -12.39 -4.47 7.53
CA ARG A 74 -11.43 -3.96 8.53
C ARG A 74 -10.20 -4.87 8.63
N ALA A 75 -10.39 -6.18 8.70
CA ALA A 75 -9.29 -7.14 8.75
C ALA A 75 -8.40 -7.05 7.49
N CYS A 76 -8.99 -6.97 6.30
CA CYS A 76 -8.22 -6.78 5.05
C CYS A 76 -7.34 -5.52 5.10
N ARG A 77 -7.86 -4.40 5.62
CA ARG A 77 -7.11 -3.15 5.75
C ARG A 77 -5.92 -3.27 6.70
N ILE A 78 -6.08 -3.98 7.83
CA ILE A 78 -4.97 -4.24 8.76
C ILE A 78 -3.85 -4.98 8.03
N ARG A 79 -4.17 -6.01 7.24
CA ARG A 79 -3.17 -6.79 6.49
C ARG A 79 -2.49 -5.97 5.41
N LEU A 80 -3.22 -5.12 4.69
CA LEU A 80 -2.62 -4.20 3.72
C LEU A 80 -1.67 -3.22 4.38
N TRP A 81 -2.02 -2.69 5.56
CA TRP A 81 -1.13 -1.81 6.29
C TRP A 81 0.15 -2.51 6.76
N GLN A 82 0.02 -3.72 7.32
CA GLN A 82 1.18 -4.55 7.71
C GLN A 82 2.10 -4.81 6.51
N ALA A 83 1.55 -5.14 5.35
CA ALA A 83 2.33 -5.31 4.12
C ALA A 83 3.02 -4.00 3.67
N ALA A 84 2.33 -2.86 3.77
CA ALA A 84 2.91 -1.55 3.45
C ALA A 84 4.04 -1.14 4.41
N GLU A 85 3.95 -1.49 5.70
CA GLU A 85 5.04 -1.33 6.67
C GLU A 85 6.28 -2.14 6.25
N HIS A 86 6.10 -3.40 5.86
CA HIS A 86 7.21 -4.24 5.39
C HIS A 86 7.86 -3.69 4.10
N LEU A 87 7.07 -3.21 3.14
CA LEU A 87 7.61 -2.56 1.93
C LEU A 87 8.39 -1.29 2.26
N HIS A 88 7.89 -0.49 3.20
CA HIS A 88 8.59 0.73 3.64
C HIS A 88 9.92 0.39 4.34
N ALA A 89 9.96 -0.66 5.16
CA ALA A 89 11.19 -1.15 5.75
C ALA A 89 12.17 -1.68 4.69
N ALA A 90 11.67 -2.45 3.70
CA ALA A 90 12.48 -2.94 2.59
C ALA A 90 13.07 -1.79 1.75
N TYR A 91 12.30 -0.73 1.51
CA TYR A 91 12.78 0.48 0.83
C TYR A 91 13.97 1.11 1.56
N HIS A 92 13.92 1.20 2.89
CA HIS A 92 15.04 1.69 3.70
C HIS A 92 16.25 0.75 3.71
N ALA A 93 16.03 -0.56 3.56
CA ALA A 93 17.10 -1.55 3.42
C ALA A 93 17.72 -1.57 2.00
N ALA A 94 17.05 -1.01 1.00
CA ALA A 94 17.54 -0.99 -0.37
C ALA A 94 18.64 0.09 -0.58
N PRO A 95 19.73 -0.24 -1.28
CA PRO A 95 20.79 0.71 -1.59
C PRO A 95 20.27 1.85 -2.48
N HIS A 96 20.84 3.04 -2.30
CA HIS A 96 20.51 4.19 -3.14
C HIS A 96 20.99 3.95 -4.58
N PRO A 97 20.17 4.22 -5.61
CA PRO A 97 20.48 3.86 -7.00
C PRO A 97 21.76 4.51 -7.54
N VAL A 98 22.04 5.77 -7.15
CA VAL A 98 23.24 6.50 -7.58
C VAL A 98 24.49 6.21 -6.73
N THR A 99 24.36 6.20 -5.40
CA THR A 99 25.53 6.17 -4.50
C THR A 99 25.83 4.77 -3.94
N GLY A 100 24.93 3.81 -4.13
CA GLY A 100 25.01 2.47 -3.54
C GLY A 100 24.89 2.43 -2.02
N ARG A 101 24.79 3.59 -1.36
CA ARG A 101 24.74 3.70 0.10
C ARG A 101 23.34 3.48 0.63
N LEU A 102 23.24 2.92 1.83
CA LEU A 102 21.99 2.88 2.56
C LEU A 102 21.61 4.30 3.03
N PRO A 103 20.31 4.63 3.07
CA PRO A 103 19.87 5.94 3.52
C PRO A 103 20.08 6.03 5.04
N THR A 104 20.75 7.07 5.52
CA THR A 104 20.85 7.32 6.97
C THR A 104 19.57 7.98 7.48
N ARG A 105 19.30 7.82 8.77
CA ARG A 105 18.13 8.43 9.43
C ARG A 105 18.18 9.95 9.37
N GLU A 106 19.39 10.51 9.48
CA GLU A 106 19.68 11.94 9.40
C GLU A 106 19.41 12.47 7.99
N ALA A 107 19.85 11.75 6.95
CA ALA A 107 19.57 12.12 5.56
C ALA A 107 18.07 12.16 5.26
N CYS A 108 17.30 11.19 5.78
CA CYS A 108 15.84 11.20 5.64
C CYS A 108 15.15 12.40 6.33
N ARG A 109 15.79 13.00 7.35
CA ARG A 109 15.24 14.13 8.12
C ARG A 109 15.58 15.50 7.52
N ALA A 110 16.65 15.62 6.75
CA ALA A 110 17.26 16.89 6.39
C ALA A 110 16.49 17.74 5.35
N ARG A 111 15.50 17.20 4.63
CA ARG A 111 14.59 17.92 3.70
C ARG A 111 15.27 19.03 2.85
N LEU A 112 16.43 18.74 2.26
CA LEU A 112 17.28 19.71 1.54
C LEU A 112 16.63 20.25 0.24
N PRO A 113 17.04 21.46 -0.24
CA PRO A 113 16.42 22.18 -1.34
C PRO A 113 16.62 21.57 -2.74
N GLU A 114 17.61 20.70 -2.96
CA GLU A 114 17.63 19.86 -4.18
C GLU A 114 16.49 18.83 -4.18
N GLY A 115 15.80 18.68 -3.04
CA GLY A 115 14.77 17.68 -2.79
C GLY A 115 15.40 16.30 -2.69
N ALA A 116 15.26 15.61 -1.56
CA ALA A 116 15.52 14.17 -1.57
C ALA A 116 14.52 13.54 -2.56
N PRO A 117 14.94 12.91 -3.68
CA PRO A 117 14.00 12.33 -4.65
C PRO A 117 13.17 11.16 -4.08
N ASP A 118 13.34 10.85 -2.80
CA ASP A 118 13.04 9.56 -2.18
C ASP A 118 12.09 9.68 -0.97
N LEU A 119 11.50 10.85 -0.69
CA LEU A 119 10.60 11.05 0.47
C LEU A 119 9.11 10.89 0.16
N THR A 120 8.71 10.65 -1.09
CA THR A 120 7.31 10.38 -1.45
C THR A 120 6.77 9.18 -0.67
N VAL A 121 7.54 8.10 -0.62
CA VAL A 121 7.18 6.88 0.14
C VAL A 121 7.07 7.18 1.64
N CYS A 122 8.03 7.91 2.22
CA CYS A 122 8.04 8.24 3.65
C CYS A 122 6.87 9.16 4.03
N GLN A 123 6.58 10.17 3.22
CA GLN A 123 5.48 11.11 3.44
C GLN A 123 4.14 10.39 3.31
N ARG A 124 3.97 9.58 2.25
CA ARG A 124 2.78 8.75 2.04
C ARG A 124 2.57 7.80 3.21
N HIS A 125 3.64 7.15 3.66
CA HIS A 125 3.61 6.24 4.80
C HIS A 125 3.18 6.96 6.09
N LEU A 126 3.78 8.09 6.42
CA LEU A 126 3.41 8.87 7.62
C LEU A 126 1.96 9.36 7.57
N ALA A 127 1.50 9.85 6.41
CA ALA A 127 0.13 10.30 6.24
C ALA A 127 -0.88 9.16 6.46
N THR A 128 -0.59 7.97 5.91
CA THR A 128 -1.43 6.78 6.11
C THR A 128 -1.35 6.24 7.53
N ALA A 129 -0.16 6.23 8.15
CA ALA A 129 0.02 5.84 9.54
C ALA A 129 -0.84 6.68 10.50
N ALA A 130 -0.92 7.99 10.25
CA ALA A 130 -1.80 8.87 11.01
C ALA A 130 -3.28 8.51 10.87
N ARG A 131 -3.73 8.04 9.69
CA ARG A 131 -5.10 7.54 9.48
C ARG A 131 -5.32 6.21 10.20
N VAL A 132 -4.41 5.25 10.04
CA VAL A 132 -4.48 3.93 10.67
C VAL A 132 -4.62 4.03 12.18
N ARG A 133 -3.82 4.89 12.83
CA ARG A 133 -3.87 5.10 14.29
C ARG A 133 -5.19 5.65 14.81
N ARG A 134 -6.04 6.24 13.95
CA ARG A 134 -7.37 6.71 14.35
C ARG A 134 -8.42 5.60 14.38
N SER A 135 -8.22 4.51 13.65
CA SER A 135 -9.21 3.44 13.47
C SER A 135 -8.75 2.06 13.92
N HIS A 136 -7.49 1.92 14.31
CA HIS A 136 -6.90 0.66 14.76
C HIS A 136 -6.10 0.84 16.04
N THR A 137 -6.18 -0.15 16.91
CA THR A 137 -5.37 -0.24 18.12
C THR A 137 -4.01 -0.88 17.81
N PRO A 138 -2.99 -0.66 18.65
CA PRO A 138 -1.72 -1.38 18.52
C PRO A 138 -1.87 -2.91 18.59
N ALA A 139 -2.88 -3.42 19.29
CA ALA A 139 -3.17 -4.85 19.37
C ALA A 139 -3.66 -5.38 18.02
N ASP A 140 -4.60 -4.69 17.37
CA ASP A 140 -5.09 -5.03 16.03
C ASP A 140 -3.94 -5.17 15.03
N LEU A 141 -2.97 -4.26 15.09
CA LEU A 141 -1.84 -4.22 14.15
C LEU A 141 -0.76 -5.27 14.43
N ARG A 142 -0.75 -5.88 15.62
CA ARG A 142 0.22 -6.92 16.02
C ARG A 142 -0.36 -8.33 15.92
N ASP A 143 -1.65 -8.46 15.63
CA ASP A 143 -2.32 -9.74 15.56
C ASP A 143 -1.74 -10.62 14.42
N PRO A 144 -1.33 -11.88 14.69
CA PRO A 144 -0.79 -12.77 13.68
C PRO A 144 -1.77 -13.02 12.53
N PHE A 145 -1.24 -13.28 11.32
CA PHE A 145 -2.04 -13.52 10.11
C PHE A 145 -3.03 -14.69 10.20
N THR A 146 -2.79 -15.64 11.10
CA THR A 146 -3.59 -16.88 11.22
C THR A 146 -4.90 -16.72 11.99
N GLY A 147 -5.21 -15.54 12.53
CA GLY A 147 -6.51 -15.24 13.14
C GLY A 147 -7.59 -15.11 12.07
N LEU A 148 -8.37 -16.17 11.83
CA LEU A 148 -9.63 -16.05 11.08
C LEU A 148 -10.57 -15.12 11.84
N THR A 149 -11.13 -14.10 11.17
CA THR A 149 -12.24 -13.32 11.71
C THR A 149 -13.42 -14.27 11.90
N ARG A 150 -13.84 -14.50 13.14
CA ARG A 150 -14.98 -15.34 13.48
C ARG A 150 -16.14 -14.43 13.87
N HIS A 151 -17.30 -14.67 13.26
CA HIS A 151 -18.57 -14.00 13.53
C HIS A 151 -19.49 -14.90 14.32
#